data_AF-A0A1I8CMH6-F1
#
_entry.id   AF-A0A1I8CMH6-F1
#
_cell.length_a   1.000
_cell.length_b   1.000
_cell.length_c   1.000
_cell.angle_alpha   90.00
_cell.angle_beta   90.00
_cell.angle_gamma   90.00
#
_symmetry.space_group_name_H-M   'P 1'
#
loop_
_entity.id
_entity.type
_entity.pdbx_description
1 polymer ?
#
loop_
_entity_poly.entity_id
_entity_poly.type
_entity_poly.pdbx_seq_one_letter_code
_entity_poly.pdbx_strand_id
1 'polypeptide(L)'
;MRLSPKRFKRGSVVLYEQDKWPLGRVPYELSSQYTSRQRAVIAKAFNAYYTRTCIEFVPRNGTDKDYVFISKKDGCYADFARTGGMQEVSLADECVDYPTVIHELMHVIGFIHEHQRSDRDNFIRISYQNIIKGANADFDKLNSLGLSNYGESYDYFSIMHYEATEGSSNGKNTIEAHVASFTPLMGKALDFTKGDLRRINKAYKCDTNY
;
A
#
# COMPACT_ATOMS: atom_id res chain seq x y z
N MET A 1 21.99 18.00 -18.03
CA MET A 1 20.91 17.91 -17.02
C MET A 1 19.90 16.89 -17.53
N ARG A 2 19.92 15.65 -17.03
CA ARG A 2 18.99 14.60 -17.49
C ARG A 2 17.70 14.72 -16.70
N LEU A 3 16.59 15.01 -17.37
CA LEU A 3 15.25 14.94 -16.79
C LEU A 3 14.96 13.48 -16.43
N SER A 4 14.62 13.20 -15.17
CA SER A 4 14.09 11.88 -14.80
C SER A 4 12.83 11.59 -15.62
N PRO A 5 12.62 10.35 -16.10
CA PRO A 5 11.35 9.98 -16.68
C PRO A 5 10.24 10.22 -15.66
N LYS A 6 9.10 10.75 -16.11
CA LYS A 6 7.95 11.03 -15.23
C LYS A 6 7.55 9.75 -14.51
N ARG A 7 7.73 9.69 -13.19
CA ARG A 7 7.18 8.64 -12.32
C ARG A 7 5.67 8.61 -12.58
N PHE A 8 5.15 7.45 -13.02
CA PHE A 8 3.71 7.29 -13.17
C PHE A 8 3.03 7.34 -11.79
N LYS A 9 1.78 7.79 -11.77
CA LYS A 9 1.04 8.06 -10.53
C LYS A 9 0.92 6.79 -9.69
N ARG A 10 1.17 6.91 -8.38
CA ARG A 10 1.08 5.80 -7.42
C ARG A 10 -0.37 5.63 -6.94
N GLY A 11 -0.80 4.38 -6.86
CA GLY A 11 -2.10 3.97 -6.31
C GLY A 11 -3.25 3.89 -7.32
N SER A 12 -3.95 2.76 -7.37
CA SER A 12 -5.31 2.68 -7.94
C SER A 12 -6.33 1.89 -7.10
N VAL A 13 -5.94 0.93 -6.24
CA VAL A 13 -6.68 -0.32 -5.94
C VAL A 13 -7.04 -1.11 -7.22
N VAL A 14 -7.06 -2.45 -7.17
CA VAL A 14 -7.17 -3.25 -8.41
C VAL A 14 -8.44 -2.89 -9.18
N LEU A 15 -8.24 -2.19 -10.29
CA LEU A 15 -9.24 -1.60 -11.17
C LEU A 15 -10.08 -2.67 -11.86
N TYR A 16 -9.39 -3.68 -12.39
CA TYR A 16 -10.01 -4.77 -13.14
C TYR A 16 -9.42 -6.12 -12.71
N GLU A 17 -10.16 -7.20 -12.91
CA GLU A 17 -9.69 -8.56 -12.56
C GLU A 17 -8.34 -8.91 -13.22
N GLN A 18 -8.03 -8.36 -14.41
CA GLN A 18 -6.73 -8.58 -15.04
C GLN A 18 -5.55 -7.91 -14.33
N ASP A 19 -5.72 -6.88 -13.49
CA ASP A 19 -4.59 -6.23 -12.79
C ASP A 19 -4.27 -6.94 -11.45
N LYS A 20 -5.04 -7.99 -11.10
CA LYS A 20 -4.76 -8.84 -9.93
C LYS A 20 -3.58 -9.76 -10.21
N TRP A 21 -2.92 -10.19 -9.15
CA TRP A 21 -2.02 -11.33 -9.20
C TRP A 21 -2.84 -12.63 -9.36
N PRO A 22 -2.62 -13.43 -10.42
CA PRO A 22 -3.39 -14.64 -10.65
C PRO A 22 -3.33 -15.58 -9.46
N LEU A 23 -4.51 -16.03 -8.99
CA LEU A 23 -4.66 -16.90 -7.81
C LEU A 23 -4.05 -16.33 -6.51
N GLY A 24 -3.80 -15.02 -6.41
CA GLY A 24 -3.13 -14.41 -5.25
C GLY A 24 -1.63 -14.71 -5.14
N ARG A 25 -1.04 -15.43 -6.12
CA ARG A 25 0.38 -15.79 -6.13
C ARG A 25 1.22 -14.63 -6.65
N VAL A 26 2.11 -14.11 -5.80
CA VAL A 26 3.02 -12.99 -6.10
C VAL A 26 4.47 -13.48 -6.10
N PRO A 27 5.07 -13.76 -7.29
CA PRO A 27 6.48 -14.08 -7.37
C PRO A 27 7.35 -12.90 -6.95
N TYR A 28 8.35 -13.15 -6.09
CA TYR A 28 9.29 -12.13 -5.64
C TYR A 28 10.75 -12.55 -5.83
N GLU A 29 11.60 -11.54 -6.01
CA GLU A 29 13.05 -11.64 -5.98
C GLU A 29 13.59 -10.57 -5.02
N LEU A 30 14.47 -10.96 -4.09
CA LEU A 30 15.05 -10.04 -3.09
C LEU A 30 16.48 -9.68 -3.45
N SER A 31 16.79 -8.38 -3.52
CA SER A 31 18.17 -7.88 -3.66
C SER A 31 19.12 -8.57 -2.68
N SER A 32 20.33 -8.89 -3.14
CA SER A 32 21.41 -9.45 -2.31
C SER A 32 21.81 -8.54 -1.15
N GLN A 33 21.52 -7.24 -1.23
CA GLN A 33 21.85 -6.22 -0.22
C GLN A 33 21.09 -6.36 1.12
N TYR A 34 20.03 -7.18 1.20
CA TYR A 34 19.33 -7.41 2.46
C TYR A 34 20.08 -8.38 3.37
N THR A 35 20.35 -7.93 4.60
CA THR A 35 20.89 -8.76 5.68
C THR A 35 19.92 -9.88 6.09
N SER A 36 20.40 -10.93 6.75
CA SER A 36 19.55 -12.01 7.27
C SER A 36 18.44 -11.50 8.19
N ARG A 37 18.71 -10.46 9.00
CA ARG A 37 17.70 -9.81 9.86
C ARG A 37 16.61 -9.13 9.04
N GLN A 38 16.97 -8.41 7.99
CA GLN A 38 16.01 -7.75 7.10
C GLN A 38 15.17 -8.77 6.33
N ARG A 39 15.78 -9.85 5.83
CA ARG A 39 15.07 -10.97 5.21
C ARG A 39 14.06 -11.63 6.17
N ALA A 40 14.39 -11.75 7.45
CA ALA A 40 13.46 -12.27 8.46
C ALA A 40 12.25 -11.35 8.70
N VAL A 41 12.42 -10.01 8.65
CA VAL A 41 11.28 -9.07 8.74
C VAL A 41 10.39 -9.17 7.51
N ILE A 42 10.98 -9.21 6.30
CA ILE A 42 10.23 -9.38 5.05
C ILE A 42 9.48 -10.72 5.03
N ALA A 43 10.13 -11.81 5.45
CA ALA A 43 9.49 -13.13 5.59
C ALA A 43 8.35 -13.13 6.63
N LYS A 44 8.48 -12.38 7.73
CA LYS A 44 7.39 -12.20 8.71
C LYS A 44 6.19 -11.50 8.07
N ALA A 45 6.41 -10.47 7.24
CA ALA A 45 5.35 -9.80 6.50
C ALA A 45 4.67 -10.73 5.49
N PHE A 46 5.44 -11.50 4.69
CA PHE A 46 4.89 -12.52 3.78
C PHE A 46 4.03 -13.56 4.52
N ASN A 47 4.48 -14.04 5.69
CA ASN A 47 3.73 -14.98 6.51
C ASN A 47 2.41 -14.38 7.05
N ALA A 48 2.36 -13.06 7.28
CA ALA A 48 1.13 -12.39 7.73
C ALA A 48 0.04 -12.34 6.65
N TYR A 49 0.42 -12.28 5.36
CA TYR A 49 -0.49 -12.50 4.25
C TYR A 49 -0.95 -13.96 4.18
N TYR A 50 0.02 -14.88 4.10
CA TYR A 50 -0.23 -16.32 3.93
C TYR A 50 -1.15 -16.94 5.00
N THR A 51 -1.05 -16.48 6.25
CA THR A 51 -1.82 -17.04 7.38
C THR A 51 -3.21 -16.43 7.58
N ARG A 52 -3.57 -15.38 6.82
CA ARG A 52 -4.80 -14.57 7.05
C ARG A 52 -5.57 -14.24 5.77
N THR A 53 -5.00 -14.61 4.63
CA THR A 53 -5.50 -14.33 3.28
C THR A 53 -5.01 -15.43 2.34
N CYS A 54 -5.56 -15.49 1.13
CA CYS A 54 -5.05 -16.34 0.04
C CYS A 54 -3.91 -15.69 -0.77
N ILE A 55 -3.31 -14.59 -0.30
CA ILE A 55 -2.14 -13.99 -0.95
C ILE A 55 -0.88 -14.75 -0.52
N GLU A 56 -0.12 -15.21 -1.52
CA GLU A 56 1.13 -15.95 -1.29
C GLU A 56 2.29 -15.26 -2.02
N PHE A 57 3.20 -14.69 -1.23
CA PHE A 57 4.49 -14.20 -1.73
C PHE A 57 5.46 -15.38 -1.84
N VAL A 58 5.83 -15.74 -3.07
CA VAL A 58 6.62 -16.94 -3.37
C VAL A 58 7.97 -16.60 -4.03
N PRO A 59 9.04 -17.36 -3.77
CA PRO A 59 10.28 -17.21 -4.52
C PRO A 59 10.03 -17.37 -6.02
N ARG A 60 10.48 -16.37 -6.79
CA ARG A 60 10.38 -16.37 -8.25
C ARG A 60 11.14 -17.57 -8.85
N ASN A 61 10.54 -18.22 -9.84
CA ASN A 61 11.18 -19.24 -10.67
C ASN A 61 11.30 -18.78 -12.15
N GLY A 62 12.00 -19.56 -12.98
CA GLY A 62 12.29 -19.19 -14.38
C GLY A 62 11.08 -19.06 -15.32
N THR A 63 9.89 -19.52 -14.94
CA THR A 63 8.66 -19.33 -15.72
C THR A 63 7.84 -18.10 -15.29
N ASP A 64 8.19 -17.49 -14.15
CA ASP A 64 7.55 -16.28 -13.63
C ASP A 64 8.00 -15.05 -14.45
N LYS A 65 7.18 -14.71 -15.45
CA LYS A 65 7.31 -13.50 -16.28
C LYS A 65 7.00 -12.24 -15.50
N ASP A 66 5.95 -12.28 -14.68
CA ASP A 66 5.50 -11.18 -13.84
C ASP A 66 5.97 -11.43 -12.41
N TYR A 67 6.67 -10.47 -11.82
CA TYR A 67 7.26 -10.61 -10.49
C TYR A 67 7.65 -9.26 -9.90
N VAL A 68 7.80 -9.23 -8.58
CA VAL A 68 8.28 -8.08 -7.83
C VAL A 68 9.77 -8.21 -7.54
N PHE A 69 10.57 -7.20 -7.90
CA PHE A 69 11.94 -7.07 -7.43
C PHE A 69 11.97 -6.13 -6.23
N ILE A 70 12.21 -6.71 -5.05
CA ILE A 70 12.30 -5.96 -3.79
C ILE A 70 13.78 -5.58 -3.57
N SER A 71 14.08 -4.28 -3.46
CA SER A 71 15.45 -3.78 -3.38
C SER A 71 15.56 -2.50 -2.54
N LYS A 72 16.80 -2.06 -2.26
CA LYS A 72 17.06 -0.81 -1.53
C LYS A 72 17.24 0.33 -2.54
N LYS A 73 16.23 1.17 -2.71
CA LYS A 73 16.30 2.46 -3.43
C LYS A 73 16.07 3.59 -2.42
N ASP A 74 15.71 4.77 -2.90
CA ASP A 74 15.45 5.93 -2.06
C ASP A 74 14.03 5.88 -1.48
N GLY A 75 13.95 5.60 -0.17
CA GLY A 75 12.71 5.57 0.62
C GLY A 75 11.85 4.31 0.44
N CYS A 76 10.66 4.35 1.02
CA CYS A 76 9.67 3.28 0.99
C CYS A 76 8.71 3.52 -0.18
N TYR A 77 8.53 2.52 -1.04
CA TYR A 77 7.46 2.51 -2.05
C TYR A 77 7.29 1.17 -2.76
N ALA A 78 6.10 0.94 -3.30
CA ALA A 78 5.81 -0.11 -4.26
C ALA A 78 5.22 0.42 -5.57
N ASP A 79 5.52 -0.28 -6.67
CA ASP A 79 4.69 -0.24 -7.87
C ASP A 79 3.32 -0.88 -7.60
N PHE A 80 2.30 -0.29 -8.20
CA PHE A 80 0.91 -0.52 -7.82
C PHE A 80 0.24 -1.64 -8.65
N ALA A 81 -0.39 -2.61 -7.98
CA ALA A 81 -1.02 -3.82 -8.56
C ALA A 81 -0.06 -4.61 -9.47
N ARG A 82 -0.53 -5.62 -10.22
CA ARG A 82 0.30 -6.33 -11.19
C ARG A 82 0.40 -5.53 -12.49
N THR A 83 1.58 -5.01 -12.80
CA THR A 83 1.82 -4.22 -14.03
C THR A 83 2.27 -5.05 -15.23
N GLY A 84 2.68 -6.30 -14.99
CA GLY A 84 3.32 -7.17 -15.99
C GLY A 84 4.83 -6.97 -16.06
N GLY A 85 5.58 -8.05 -16.27
CA GLY A 85 7.04 -8.04 -16.21
C GLY A 85 7.60 -7.86 -14.80
N MET A 86 8.80 -7.27 -14.72
CA MET A 86 9.41 -6.89 -13.44
C MET A 86 8.84 -5.55 -12.97
N GLN A 87 8.36 -5.50 -11.73
CA GLN A 87 7.95 -4.26 -11.06
C GLN A 87 8.71 -4.05 -9.75
N GLU A 88 8.89 -2.80 -9.34
CA GLU A 88 9.78 -2.42 -8.24
C GLU A 88 9.06 -2.30 -6.90
N VAL A 89 9.71 -2.80 -5.84
CA VAL A 89 9.44 -2.37 -4.46
C VAL A 89 10.77 -1.89 -3.86
N SER A 90 10.77 -0.67 -3.35
CA SER A 90 11.84 -0.13 -2.53
C SER A 90 11.51 -0.29 -1.05
N LEU A 91 12.39 -1.00 -0.35
CA LEU A 91 12.48 -0.94 1.10
C LEU A 91 13.92 -0.53 1.44
N ALA A 92 14.15 0.78 1.56
CA ALA A 92 15.38 1.33 2.10
C ALA A 92 15.62 0.83 3.54
N ASP A 93 16.80 1.06 4.11
CA ASP A 93 17.17 0.46 5.41
C ASP A 93 16.22 0.88 6.55
N GLU A 94 15.68 2.09 6.48
CA GLU A 94 14.65 2.64 7.37
C GLU A 94 13.25 2.04 7.19
N CYS A 95 12.97 1.40 6.05
CA CYS A 95 11.66 0.84 5.69
C CYS A 95 11.50 -0.65 6.07
N VAL A 96 12.56 -1.32 6.54
CA VAL A 96 12.52 -2.75 6.83
C VAL A 96 12.05 -3.03 8.27
N ASP A 97 10.87 -2.51 8.58
CA ASP A 97 10.06 -2.86 9.75
C ASP A 97 8.76 -3.57 9.31
N TYR A 98 8.08 -4.24 10.23
CA TYR A 98 6.93 -5.07 9.88
C TYR A 98 5.73 -4.27 9.34
N PRO A 99 5.24 -3.20 10.00
CA PRO A 99 4.20 -2.32 9.48
C PRO A 99 4.48 -1.76 8.08
N THR A 100 5.66 -1.18 7.86
CA THR A 100 6.01 -0.59 6.55
C THR A 100 6.05 -1.65 5.45
N VAL A 101 6.62 -2.84 5.72
CA VAL A 101 6.65 -3.90 4.71
C VAL A 101 5.23 -4.37 4.35
N ILE A 102 4.33 -4.59 5.32
CA ILE A 102 2.96 -4.99 4.96
C ILE A 102 2.20 -3.89 4.21
N HIS A 103 2.45 -2.61 4.50
CA HIS A 103 1.87 -1.47 3.76
C HIS A 103 2.29 -1.47 2.28
N GLU A 104 3.59 -1.55 1.99
CA GLU A 104 4.10 -1.57 0.61
C GLU A 104 3.61 -2.81 -0.16
N LEU A 105 3.51 -3.95 0.52
CA LEU A 105 2.96 -5.15 -0.09
C LEU A 105 1.43 -5.05 -0.34
N MET A 106 0.69 -4.21 0.38
CA MET A 106 -0.72 -3.94 0.07
C MET A 106 -0.86 -3.14 -1.24
N HIS A 107 0.05 -2.21 -1.53
CA HIS A 107 0.13 -1.57 -2.85
C HIS A 107 0.42 -2.57 -3.98
N VAL A 108 1.34 -3.54 -3.76
CA VAL A 108 1.67 -4.60 -4.72
C VAL A 108 0.45 -5.45 -5.09
N ILE A 109 -0.36 -5.88 -4.12
CA ILE A 109 -1.61 -6.63 -4.39
C ILE A 109 -2.78 -5.71 -4.77
N GLY A 110 -2.52 -4.40 -4.85
CA GLY A 110 -3.42 -3.41 -5.37
C GLY A 110 -4.43 -2.88 -4.36
N PHE A 111 -3.94 -2.19 -3.34
CA PHE A 111 -4.70 -1.28 -2.47
C PHE A 111 -4.14 0.16 -2.53
N ILE A 112 -5.01 1.16 -2.43
CA ILE A 112 -4.63 2.58 -2.26
C ILE A 112 -4.58 2.95 -0.80
N HIS A 113 -4.08 4.16 -0.53
CA HIS A 113 -4.28 4.79 0.75
C HIS A 113 -5.75 5.02 1.07
N GLU A 114 -6.13 4.87 2.34
CA GLU A 114 -7.50 5.05 2.80
C GLU A 114 -8.01 6.48 2.51
N HIS A 115 -7.14 7.48 2.68
CA HIS A 115 -7.45 8.88 2.38
C HIS A 115 -7.58 9.20 0.89
N GLN A 116 -7.39 8.24 -0.02
CA GLN A 116 -7.62 8.42 -1.47
C GLN A 116 -8.97 7.86 -1.94
N ARG A 117 -9.75 7.24 -1.03
CA ARG A 117 -11.10 6.74 -1.31
C ARG A 117 -12.05 7.86 -1.78
N SER A 118 -13.04 7.46 -2.57
CA SER A 118 -14.02 8.39 -3.15
C SER A 118 -15.02 8.97 -2.14
N ASP A 119 -15.29 8.22 -1.06
CA ASP A 119 -16.19 8.55 0.04
C ASP A 119 -15.51 9.28 1.21
N ARG A 120 -14.18 9.49 1.16
CA ARG A 120 -13.37 10.01 2.29
C ARG A 120 -13.89 11.31 2.89
N ASP A 121 -14.49 12.21 2.09
CA ASP A 121 -14.81 13.56 2.53
C ASP A 121 -15.99 13.56 3.52
N ASN A 122 -16.66 12.41 3.69
CA ASN A 122 -17.63 12.15 4.77
C ASN A 122 -16.97 11.80 6.12
N PHE A 123 -15.65 11.60 6.14
CA PHE A 123 -14.88 11.07 7.28
C PHE A 123 -13.70 11.98 7.66
N ILE A 124 -13.00 12.52 6.66
CA ILE A 124 -11.81 13.36 6.82
C ILE A 124 -11.90 14.66 6.00
N ARG A 125 -11.07 15.64 6.39
CA ARG A 125 -10.84 16.90 5.70
C ARG A 125 -9.36 17.01 5.32
N ILE A 126 -9.08 17.31 4.05
CA ILE A 126 -7.72 17.64 3.58
C ILE A 126 -7.48 19.14 3.70
N SER A 127 -6.41 19.54 4.37
CA SER A 127 -5.93 20.92 4.50
C SER A 127 -4.85 21.19 3.43
N TYR A 128 -5.26 21.36 2.17
CA TYR A 128 -4.35 21.56 1.03
C TYR A 128 -3.35 22.72 1.22
N GLN A 129 -3.70 23.74 2.00
CA GLN A 129 -2.82 24.87 2.36
C GLN A 129 -1.65 24.49 3.27
N ASN A 130 -1.66 23.31 3.90
CA ASN A 130 -0.57 22.79 4.71
C ASN A 130 0.35 21.84 3.92
N ILE A 131 -0.06 21.35 2.74
CA ILE A 131 0.69 20.36 1.95
C ILE A 131 1.94 20.99 1.31
N ILE A 132 3.02 20.22 1.19
CA ILE A 132 4.23 20.60 0.42
C ILE A 132 3.86 20.98 -1.02
N LYS A 133 4.34 22.15 -1.45
CA LYS A 133 4.04 22.71 -2.78
C LYS A 133 4.43 21.73 -3.89
N GLY A 134 3.43 21.21 -4.59
CA GLY A 134 3.57 20.25 -5.69
C GLY A 134 3.10 18.83 -5.36
N ALA A 135 2.88 18.50 -4.07
CA ALA A 135 2.46 17.17 -3.61
C ALA A 135 0.93 16.99 -3.51
N ASN A 136 0.12 17.98 -3.90
CA ASN A 136 -1.36 17.91 -3.79
C ASN A 136 -1.97 16.64 -4.41
N ALA A 137 -1.36 16.12 -5.50
CA ALA A 137 -1.83 14.92 -6.19
C ALA A 137 -1.79 13.64 -5.33
N ASP A 138 -0.90 13.59 -4.33
CA ASP A 138 -0.80 12.46 -3.38
C ASP A 138 -1.96 12.47 -2.36
N PHE A 139 -2.71 13.58 -2.31
CA PHE A 139 -3.89 13.80 -1.47
C PHE A 139 -5.17 13.95 -2.31
N ASP A 140 -5.15 13.63 -3.60
CA ASP A 140 -6.36 13.66 -4.42
C ASP A 140 -7.12 12.32 -4.35
N LYS A 141 -8.46 12.40 -4.43
CA LYS A 141 -9.32 11.21 -4.48
C LYS A 141 -9.20 10.54 -5.84
N LEU A 142 -9.20 9.21 -5.86
CA LEU A 142 -9.09 8.43 -7.09
C LEU A 142 -10.47 8.09 -7.70
N ASN A 143 -11.42 9.04 -7.62
CA ASN A 143 -12.82 8.88 -8.02
C ASN A 143 -13.03 8.33 -9.45
N SER A 144 -12.19 8.76 -10.40
CA SER A 144 -12.30 8.41 -11.82
C SER A 144 -12.04 6.93 -12.13
N LEU A 145 -11.64 6.16 -11.13
CA LEU A 145 -11.22 4.77 -11.26
C LEU A 145 -12.34 3.76 -10.91
N GLY A 146 -13.53 4.19 -10.45
CA GLY A 146 -14.67 3.28 -10.23
C GLY A 146 -14.45 2.22 -9.13
N LEU A 147 -13.61 2.56 -8.16
CA LEU A 147 -12.99 1.62 -7.22
C LEU A 147 -13.97 1.06 -6.20
N SER A 148 -13.88 -0.25 -5.97
CA SER A 148 -14.67 -0.94 -4.96
C SER A 148 -14.01 -0.87 -3.59
N ASN A 149 -14.75 -0.38 -2.60
CA ASN A 149 -14.40 -0.52 -1.18
C ASN A 149 -14.78 -1.92 -0.62
N TYR A 150 -15.25 -2.84 -1.48
CA TYR A 150 -15.71 -4.20 -1.13
C TYR A 150 -16.79 -4.24 -0.02
N GLY A 151 -17.61 -3.19 0.05
CA GLY A 151 -18.66 -3.01 1.05
C GLY A 151 -18.15 -2.65 2.44
N GLU A 152 -16.87 -2.32 2.60
CA GLU A 152 -16.30 -1.89 3.87
C GLU A 152 -16.42 -0.37 4.07
N SER A 153 -16.75 0.03 5.30
CA SER A 153 -16.71 1.43 5.74
C SER A 153 -15.30 2.02 5.66
N TYR A 154 -15.20 3.34 5.83
CA TYR A 154 -13.91 4.02 5.95
C TYR A 154 -13.21 3.62 7.26
N ASP A 155 -11.93 3.25 7.17
CA ASP A 155 -11.17 2.75 8.33
C ASP A 155 -10.01 3.68 8.68
N TYR A 156 -10.23 4.58 9.66
CA TYR A 156 -9.21 5.48 10.20
C TYR A 156 -7.96 4.76 10.73
N PHE A 157 -8.07 3.48 11.07
CA PHE A 157 -7.00 2.66 11.61
C PHE A 157 -6.35 1.74 10.58
N SER A 158 -6.78 1.80 9.31
CA SER A 158 -6.21 1.01 8.22
C SER A 158 -4.69 1.21 8.16
N ILE A 159 -3.95 0.12 7.91
CA ILE A 159 -2.51 0.21 7.62
C ILE A 159 -2.21 1.10 6.40
N MET A 160 -3.21 1.31 5.52
CA MET A 160 -3.13 2.19 4.36
C MET A 160 -3.52 3.64 4.64
N HIS A 161 -3.85 4.03 5.88
CA HIS A 161 -4.17 5.42 6.18
C HIS A 161 -2.91 6.25 6.43
N TYR A 162 -2.77 7.42 5.80
CA TYR A 162 -1.69 8.37 6.13
C TYR A 162 -1.84 8.96 7.55
N GLU A 163 -0.72 9.35 8.15
CA GLU A 163 -0.72 10.13 9.40
C GLU A 163 -1.30 11.55 9.18
N ALA A 164 -1.81 12.15 10.26
CA ALA A 164 -2.42 13.48 10.20
C ALA A 164 -1.49 14.59 9.65
N THR A 165 -0.17 14.46 9.85
CA THR A 165 0.86 15.42 9.42
C THR A 165 1.62 15.02 8.16
N GLU A 166 1.22 13.93 7.48
CA GLU A 166 1.92 13.43 6.29
C GLU A 166 1.99 14.50 5.19
N GLY A 167 3.12 14.61 4.49
CA GLY A 167 3.34 15.64 3.46
C GLY A 167 3.20 17.10 3.92
N SER A 168 3.28 17.40 5.21
CA SER A 168 3.14 18.76 5.75
C SER A 168 4.34 19.65 5.48
N SER A 169 4.08 20.88 5.03
CA SER A 169 5.07 21.94 4.79
C SER A 169 5.36 22.82 6.01
N ASN A 170 4.51 22.73 7.05
CA ASN A 170 4.49 23.68 8.15
C ASN A 170 4.27 23.03 9.53
N GLY A 171 4.38 21.70 9.61
CA GLY A 171 4.18 20.91 10.84
C GLY A 171 2.73 20.80 11.32
N LYS A 172 1.76 21.40 10.61
CA LYS A 172 0.33 21.27 10.91
C LYS A 172 -0.29 20.10 10.15
N ASN A 173 -1.43 19.63 10.63
CA ASN A 173 -2.17 18.53 10.00
C ASN A 173 -2.52 18.84 8.54
N THR A 174 -2.18 17.94 7.63
CA THR A 174 -2.68 17.89 6.25
C THR A 174 -4.00 17.10 6.18
N ILE A 175 -4.21 16.14 7.09
CA ILE A 175 -5.42 15.32 7.20
C ILE A 175 -6.00 15.44 8.61
N GLU A 176 -7.29 15.73 8.72
CA GLU A 176 -8.03 15.75 9.99
C GLU A 176 -9.30 14.90 9.86
N ALA A 177 -9.61 14.08 10.87
CA ALA A 177 -10.89 13.39 10.96
C ALA A 177 -11.99 14.34 11.44
N HIS A 178 -13.20 14.23 10.88
CA HIS A 178 -14.37 14.98 11.35
C HIS A 178 -14.73 14.59 12.80
N VAL A 179 -14.46 13.34 13.17
CA VAL A 179 -14.42 12.90 14.58
C VAL A 179 -13.01 13.15 15.10
N ALA A 180 -12.80 14.32 15.72
CA ALA A 180 -11.47 14.83 16.05
C ALA A 180 -10.59 13.89 16.91
N SER A 181 -11.18 13.00 17.71
CA SER A 181 -10.47 12.00 18.50
C SER A 181 -9.79 10.91 17.67
N PHE A 182 -10.15 10.73 16.39
CA PHE A 182 -9.48 9.80 15.49
C PHE A 182 -8.27 10.42 14.77
N THR A 183 -8.18 11.75 14.63
CA THR A 183 -7.04 12.44 13.99
C THR A 183 -5.66 11.96 14.49
N PRO A 184 -5.37 11.87 15.80
CA PRO A 184 -4.06 11.42 16.29
C PRO A 184 -3.83 9.90 16.17
N LEU A 185 -4.81 9.12 15.72
CA LEU A 185 -4.75 7.65 15.63
C LEU A 185 -4.52 7.15 14.18
N MET A 186 -4.74 8.02 13.19
CA MET A 186 -4.54 7.72 11.77
C MET A 186 -3.06 7.47 11.46
N GLY A 187 -2.78 6.45 10.64
CA GLY A 187 -1.43 6.05 10.24
C GLY A 187 -0.55 5.44 11.33
N LYS A 188 -1.13 5.04 12.48
CA LYS A 188 -0.41 4.40 13.60
C LYS A 188 -0.63 2.89 13.70
N ALA A 189 -1.10 2.26 12.63
CA ALA A 189 -1.37 0.82 12.60
C ALA A 189 -0.07 -0.01 12.68
N LEU A 190 -0.11 -1.10 13.45
CA LEU A 190 1.05 -2.00 13.64
C LEU A 190 0.89 -3.36 12.93
N ASP A 191 -0.30 -3.62 12.39
CA ASP A 191 -0.70 -4.81 11.64
C ASP A 191 -1.95 -4.46 10.82
N PHE A 192 -2.42 -5.35 9.95
CA PHE A 192 -3.70 -5.18 9.24
C PHE A 192 -4.87 -4.98 10.21
N THR A 193 -5.81 -4.09 9.86
CA THR A 193 -7.12 -4.11 10.52
C THR A 193 -7.96 -5.28 10.03
N LYS A 194 -9.05 -5.55 10.75
CA LYS A 194 -10.10 -6.46 10.24
C LYS A 194 -10.74 -5.94 8.95
N GLY A 195 -10.73 -4.62 8.71
CA GLY A 195 -11.18 -4.00 7.47
C GLY A 195 -10.25 -4.35 6.32
N ASP A 196 -8.94 -4.14 6.50
CA ASP A 196 -7.91 -4.49 5.52
C ASP A 196 -8.01 -5.96 5.08
N LEU A 197 -8.03 -6.90 6.04
CA LEU A 197 -8.15 -8.33 5.75
C LEU A 197 -9.45 -8.68 5.00
N ARG A 198 -10.61 -8.13 5.43
CA ARG A 198 -11.88 -8.37 4.71
C ARG A 198 -11.85 -7.84 3.28
N ARG A 199 -11.19 -6.69 3.03
CA ARG A 199 -11.04 -6.17 1.66
C ARG A 199 -10.12 -7.06 0.82
N ILE A 200 -8.98 -7.51 1.35
CA ILE A 200 -8.08 -8.43 0.65
C ILE A 200 -8.83 -9.73 0.30
N ASN A 201 -9.49 -10.35 1.28
CA ASN A 201 -10.17 -11.64 1.10
C ASN A 201 -11.35 -11.55 0.12
N LYS A 202 -12.13 -10.45 0.15
CA LYS A 202 -13.17 -10.18 -0.86
C LYS A 202 -12.60 -9.86 -2.24
N ALA A 203 -11.50 -9.11 -2.32
CA ALA A 203 -10.87 -8.74 -3.58
C ALA A 203 -10.30 -9.95 -4.32
N TYR A 204 -9.59 -10.83 -3.61
CA TYR A 204 -8.96 -12.01 -4.19
C TYR A 204 -9.83 -13.27 -4.13
N LYS A 205 -11.07 -13.16 -3.61
CA LYS A 205 -12.07 -14.25 -3.51
C LYS A 205 -11.50 -15.44 -2.73
N CYS A 206 -10.83 -15.15 -1.62
CA CYS A 206 -10.27 -16.18 -0.75
C CYS A 206 -11.39 -17.03 -0.13
N ASP A 207 -11.14 -18.34 -0.02
CA ASP A 207 -12.08 -19.27 0.61
C ASP A 207 -12.33 -18.95 2.08
N THR A 208 -13.40 -19.53 2.66
CA THR A 208 -13.86 -19.30 4.04
C THR A 208 -12.92 -19.78 5.16
N ASN A 209 -11.69 -20.17 4.82
CA ASN A 209 -10.66 -20.62 5.75
C ASN A 209 -9.80 -19.47 6.33
N TYR A 210 -10.15 -18.20 6.00
CA TYR A 210 -9.38 -16.99 6.31
C TYR A 210 -10.27 -15.84 6.86
#